data_AF-A0A1X7TA50-F1
#
_entry.id   AF-A0A1X7TA50-F1
#
_cell.length_a   1.000
_cell.length_b   1.000
_cell.length_c   1.000
_cell.angle_alpha   90.00
_cell.angle_beta   90.00
_cell.angle_gamma   90.00
#
_symmetry.space_group_name_H-M   'P 1'
#
loop_
_entity.id
_entity.type
_entity.pdbx_description
1 polymer ?
#
loop_
_entity_poly.entity_id
_entity_poly.type
_entity_poly.pdbx_seq_one_letter_code
_entity_poly.pdbx_strand_id
1 'polypeptide(L)'
;MSNPQAESVIRNIIQEICARCSGKGQTISETLAAFIVKAAVLDPENDFNVDRTLTKDDVGKLIESCIKRLMDSGSPSLDTIKMQVHFDMNYSTRDEFLKEHHRVLNSRLQPVVRDITDARARGRDELEALYRKIVSYVLLRSGLGSPSDIGVVREATGK
;
A
#
# COMPACT_ATOMS: atom_id res chain seq x y z
N MET A 1 -16.77 8.57 -9.26
CA MET A 1 -17.81 7.54 -9.45
C MET A 1 -17.44 6.75 -10.69
N SER A 2 -17.22 5.44 -10.57
CA SER A 2 -16.85 4.57 -11.70
C SER A 2 -18.05 4.39 -12.63
N ASN A 3 -17.83 4.53 -13.94
CA ASN A 3 -18.83 4.27 -14.97
C ASN A 3 -18.83 2.75 -15.28
N PRO A 4 -19.89 1.99 -14.96
CA PRO A 4 -19.91 0.52 -15.12
C PRO A 4 -19.63 0.07 -16.56
N GLN A 5 -20.02 0.91 -17.52
CA GLN A 5 -19.78 0.66 -18.94
C GLN A 5 -18.30 0.77 -19.31
N ALA A 6 -17.59 1.73 -18.72
CA ALA A 6 -16.15 1.90 -18.91
C ALA A 6 -15.36 0.73 -18.29
N GLU A 7 -15.78 0.25 -17.11
CA GLU A 7 -15.14 -0.91 -16.46
C GLU A 7 -15.27 -2.18 -17.31
N SER A 8 -16.43 -2.41 -17.92
CA SER A 8 -16.62 -3.55 -18.83
C SER A 8 -15.74 -3.45 -20.09
N VAL A 9 -15.56 -2.26 -20.64
CA VAL A 9 -14.70 -2.05 -21.82
C VAL A 9 -13.25 -2.33 -21.47
N ILE A 10 -12.76 -1.80 -20.35
CA ILE A 10 -11.38 -2.02 -19.89
C ILE A 10 -11.11 -3.51 -19.64
N ARG A 11 -12.05 -4.23 -19.02
CA ARG A 11 -11.93 -5.67 -18.79
C ARG A 11 -11.77 -6.45 -20.10
N ASN A 12 -12.58 -6.12 -21.11
CA ASN A 12 -12.49 -6.75 -22.42
C ASN A 12 -11.13 -6.47 -23.10
N ILE A 13 -10.63 -5.23 -23.01
CA ILE A 13 -9.31 -4.85 -23.52
C ILE A 13 -8.21 -5.69 -22.88
N ILE A 14 -8.23 -5.83 -21.55
CA ILE A 14 -7.24 -6.62 -20.79
C ILE A 14 -7.26 -8.08 -21.23
N GLN A 15 -8.45 -8.68 -21.32
CA GLN A 15 -8.61 -10.08 -21.76
C GLN A 15 -8.10 -10.30 -23.18
N GLU A 16 -8.39 -9.37 -24.09
CA GLU A 16 -7.93 -9.45 -25.48
C GLU A 16 -6.40 -9.34 -25.59
N ILE A 17 -5.77 -8.45 -24.82
CA ILE A 17 -4.31 -8.34 -24.74
C ILE A 17 -3.70 -9.67 -24.25
N CYS A 18 -4.20 -10.22 -23.15
CA CYS A 18 -3.72 -11.49 -22.60
C CYS A 18 -3.86 -12.63 -23.64
N ALA A 19 -5.00 -12.71 -24.33
CA ALA A 19 -5.24 -13.72 -25.36
C ALA A 19 -4.27 -13.58 -26.54
N ARG A 20 -4.07 -12.36 -27.06
CA ARG A 20 -3.16 -12.11 -28.19
C ARG A 20 -1.70 -12.33 -27.82
N CYS A 21 -1.26 -11.96 -26.62
CA CYS A 21 0.08 -12.27 -26.12
C CYS A 21 0.30 -13.78 -25.96
N SER A 22 -0.69 -14.50 -25.43
CA SER A 22 -0.63 -15.96 -25.29
C SER A 22 -0.51 -16.65 -26.64
N GLY A 23 -1.26 -16.19 -27.65
CA GLY A 23 -1.14 -16.65 -29.04
C GLY A 23 0.24 -16.39 -29.67
N LYS A 24 1.01 -15.45 -29.14
CA LYS A 24 2.40 -15.15 -29.54
C LYS A 24 3.45 -15.85 -28.65
N GLY A 25 3.03 -16.73 -27.74
CA GLY A 25 3.91 -17.53 -26.89
C GLY A 25 4.34 -16.86 -25.58
N GLN A 26 3.74 -15.73 -25.18
CA GLN A 26 4.00 -15.09 -23.89
C GLN A 26 2.74 -15.06 -23.01
N THR A 27 2.82 -15.71 -21.86
CA THR A 27 1.76 -15.67 -20.85
C THR A 27 1.94 -14.43 -19.97
N ILE A 28 0.94 -13.54 -19.97
CA ILE A 28 0.93 -12.28 -19.21
C ILE A 28 -0.23 -12.33 -18.22
N SER A 29 -0.01 -11.82 -17.00
CA SER A 29 -1.08 -11.70 -16.00
C SER A 29 -2.02 -10.54 -16.33
N GLU A 30 -3.30 -10.66 -15.96
CA GLU A 30 -4.28 -9.56 -16.14
C GLU A 30 -3.84 -8.29 -15.43
N THR A 31 -3.18 -8.40 -14.27
CA THR A 31 -2.62 -7.26 -13.53
C THR A 31 -1.54 -6.54 -14.34
N LEU A 32 -0.60 -7.27 -14.94
CA LEU A 32 0.44 -6.68 -15.77
C LEU A 32 -0.15 -6.02 -17.02
N ALA A 33 -1.11 -6.67 -17.66
CA ALA A 33 -1.84 -6.10 -18.81
C ALA A 33 -2.58 -4.81 -18.43
N ALA A 34 -3.26 -4.77 -17.28
CA ALA A 34 -3.93 -3.57 -16.77
C ALA A 34 -2.95 -2.41 -16.53
N PHE A 35 -1.77 -2.70 -15.98
CA PHE A 35 -0.71 -1.70 -15.79
C PHE A 35 -0.19 -1.14 -17.12
N ILE A 36 0.01 -2.01 -18.12
CA ILE A 36 0.46 -1.59 -19.45
C ILE A 36 -0.61 -0.74 -20.15
N VAL A 37 -1.89 -1.10 -20.04
CA VAL A 37 -3.01 -0.28 -20.55
C VAL A 37 -2.99 1.10 -19.91
N LYS A 38 -2.87 1.17 -18.58
CA LYS A 38 -2.78 2.44 -17.86
C LYS A 38 -1.57 3.26 -18.31
N ALA A 39 -0.41 2.64 -18.45
CA ALA A 39 0.81 3.31 -18.90
C ALA A 39 0.67 3.82 -20.34
N ALA A 40 0.03 3.06 -21.23
CA ALA A 40 -0.18 3.45 -22.61
C ALA A 40 -1.14 4.64 -22.75
N VAL A 41 -2.21 4.69 -21.94
CA VAL A 41 -3.18 5.80 -21.93
C VAL A 41 -2.57 7.08 -21.34
N LEU A 42 -1.66 6.96 -20.37
CA LEU A 42 -1.00 8.09 -19.72
C LEU A 42 0.21 8.63 -20.49
N ASP A 43 0.70 7.89 -21.48
CA ASP A 43 1.85 8.29 -22.29
C ASP A 43 1.43 9.35 -23.33
N PRO A 44 1.95 10.59 -23.24
CA PRO A 44 1.58 11.67 -24.15
C PRO A 44 1.88 11.36 -25.62
N GLU A 45 2.87 10.50 -25.90
CA GLU A 45 3.26 10.12 -27.27
C GLU A 45 2.19 9.26 -27.97
N ASN A 46 1.29 8.62 -27.21
CA ASN A 46 0.23 7.79 -27.76
C ASN A 46 -1.03 8.59 -28.16
N ASP A 47 -1.09 9.89 -27.84
CA ASP A 47 -2.17 10.82 -28.18
C ASP A 47 -3.59 10.33 -27.78
N PHE A 48 -3.69 9.58 -26.69
CA PHE A 48 -4.98 9.20 -26.13
C PHE A 48 -5.57 10.36 -25.32
N ASN A 49 -6.70 10.90 -25.79
CA ASN A 49 -7.42 11.94 -25.06
C ASN A 49 -8.28 11.32 -23.97
N VAL A 50 -7.84 11.44 -22.71
CA VAL A 50 -8.54 10.89 -21.53
C VAL A 50 -9.91 11.54 -21.29
N ASP A 51 -10.14 12.75 -21.81
CA ASP A 51 -11.39 13.51 -21.66
C ASP A 51 -12.42 13.22 -22.77
N ARG A 52 -12.07 12.40 -23.77
CA ARG A 52 -12.97 11.99 -24.86
C ARG A 52 -13.33 10.51 -24.74
N THR A 53 -14.53 10.16 -25.19
CA THR A 53 -14.94 8.76 -25.36
C THR A 53 -14.06 8.07 -26.40
N LEU A 54 -13.42 6.97 -26.01
CA LEU A 54 -12.63 6.11 -26.89
C LEU A 54 -13.49 5.56 -28.02
N THR A 55 -13.03 5.74 -29.26
CA THR A 55 -13.63 5.11 -30.43
C THR A 55 -13.15 3.66 -30.57
N LYS A 56 -13.82 2.86 -31.41
CA LYS A 56 -13.38 1.47 -31.69
C LYS A 56 -11.95 1.44 -32.26
N ASP A 57 -11.60 2.40 -33.09
CA ASP A 57 -10.25 2.53 -33.67
C ASP A 57 -9.22 2.85 -32.58
N ASP A 58 -9.55 3.71 -31.62
CA ASP A 58 -8.66 4.03 -30.49
C ASP A 58 -8.42 2.80 -29.61
N VAL A 59 -9.45 1.99 -29.36
CA VAL A 59 -9.31 0.72 -28.64
C VAL A 59 -8.39 -0.25 -29.40
N GLY A 60 -8.55 -0.36 -30.72
CA GLY A 60 -7.68 -1.18 -31.55
C GLY A 60 -6.21 -0.73 -31.49
N LYS A 61 -5.96 0.58 -31.61
CA LYS A 61 -4.61 1.17 -31.48
C LYS A 61 -4.01 0.92 -30.11
N LEU A 62 -4.80 1.05 -29.05
CA LEU A 62 -4.38 0.81 -27.67
C LEU A 62 -3.97 -0.65 -27.46
N ILE A 63 -4.77 -1.60 -27.93
CA ILE A 63 -4.47 -3.03 -27.82
C ILE A 63 -3.15 -3.34 -28.54
N GLU A 64 -2.98 -2.85 -29.77
CA GLU A 64 -1.75 -3.09 -30.53
C GLU A 64 -0.51 -2.44 -29.90
N SER A 65 -0.63 -1.22 -29.37
CA SER A 65 0.51 -0.57 -28.69
C SER A 65 0.91 -1.33 -27.42
N CYS A 66 -0.08 -1.80 -26.65
CA CYS A 66 0.14 -2.59 -25.44
C CYS A 66 0.82 -3.93 -25.78
N ILE A 67 0.35 -4.63 -26.81
CA ILE A 67 0.95 -5.91 -27.24
C ILE A 67 2.37 -5.69 -27.75
N LYS A 68 2.60 -4.66 -28.57
CA LYS A 68 3.95 -4.33 -29.05
C LYS A 68 4.91 -4.12 -27.89
N ARG A 69 4.49 -3.38 -26.86
CA ARG A 69 5.29 -3.13 -25.66
C ARG A 69 5.52 -4.39 -24.83
N LEU A 70 4.51 -5.25 -24.68
CA LEU A 70 4.62 -6.51 -23.93
C LEU A 70 5.54 -7.52 -24.62
N MET A 71 5.53 -7.55 -25.96
CA MET A 71 6.37 -8.45 -26.74
C MET A 71 7.83 -8.00 -26.82
N ASP A 72 8.14 -6.75 -26.47
CA ASP A 72 9.52 -6.24 -26.39
C ASP A 72 10.21 -6.70 -25.10
N SER A 73 10.51 -8.00 -25.03
CA SER A 73 11.10 -8.64 -23.85
C SER A 73 12.52 -8.18 -23.51
N GLY A 74 13.17 -7.43 -24.40
CA GLY A 74 14.48 -6.81 -24.15
C GLY A 74 14.39 -5.40 -23.57
N SER A 75 13.17 -4.87 -23.37
CA SER A 75 12.96 -3.50 -22.91
C SER A 75 13.18 -3.34 -21.41
N PRO A 76 14.13 -2.50 -20.96
CA PRO A 76 14.29 -2.18 -19.54
C PRO A 76 13.04 -1.52 -18.93
N SER A 77 12.24 -0.82 -19.74
CA SER A 77 10.96 -0.25 -19.30
C SER A 77 9.98 -1.34 -18.91
N LEU A 78 9.88 -2.41 -19.71
CA LEU A 78 8.98 -3.53 -19.41
C LEU A 78 9.41 -4.26 -18.14
N ASP A 79 10.71 -4.47 -17.94
CA ASP A 79 11.23 -5.11 -16.73
C ASP A 79 10.99 -4.28 -15.48
N THR A 80 11.09 -2.95 -15.59
CA THR A 80 10.75 -2.02 -14.50
C THR A 80 9.28 -2.12 -14.12
N ILE A 81 8.37 -2.21 -15.11
CA ILE A 81 6.92 -2.36 -14.85
C ILE A 81 6.63 -3.72 -14.21
N LYS A 82 7.24 -4.80 -14.68
CA LYS A 82 7.12 -6.12 -14.04
C LYS A 82 7.57 -6.08 -12.58
N MET A 83 8.67 -5.39 -12.30
CA MET A 83 9.16 -5.18 -10.94
C MET A 83 8.14 -4.41 -10.09
N GLN A 84 7.58 -3.31 -10.61
CA GLN A 84 6.55 -2.52 -9.92
C GLN A 84 5.31 -3.36 -9.61
N VAL A 85 4.78 -4.09 -10.59
CA VAL A 85 3.63 -4.99 -10.40
C VAL A 85 3.94 -6.07 -9.37
N HIS A 86 5.16 -6.62 -9.38
CA HIS A 86 5.58 -7.59 -8.37
C HIS A 86 5.58 -6.98 -6.97
N PHE A 87 6.12 -5.77 -6.80
CA PHE A 87 6.11 -5.09 -5.51
C PHE A 87 4.70 -4.80 -5.02
N ASP A 88 3.84 -4.24 -5.87
CA ASP A 88 2.46 -3.88 -5.52
C ASP A 88 1.62 -5.12 -5.14
N MET A 89 1.89 -6.28 -5.74
CA MET A 89 1.14 -7.51 -5.47
C MET A 89 1.65 -8.29 -4.24
N ASN A 90 2.93 -8.16 -3.88
CA ASN A 90 3.56 -9.03 -2.87
C ASN A 90 3.95 -8.31 -1.59
N TYR A 91 3.97 -6.97 -1.58
CA TYR A 91 4.39 -6.19 -0.43
C TYR A 91 3.29 -5.22 0.00
N SER A 92 3.04 -5.17 1.30
CA SER A 92 2.15 -4.15 1.87
C SER A 92 2.76 -2.77 1.67
N THR A 93 1.90 -1.78 1.44
CA THR A 93 2.36 -0.40 1.39
C THR A 93 2.91 0.01 2.75
N ARG A 94 3.80 1.01 2.76
CA ARG A 94 4.32 1.59 4.01
C ARG A 94 3.18 2.07 4.91
N ASP A 95 2.12 2.64 4.34
CA ASP A 95 0.96 3.12 5.09
C ASP A 95 0.19 1.98 5.76
N GLU A 96 -0.10 0.90 5.04
CA GLU A 96 -0.75 -0.29 5.59
C GLU A 96 0.09 -0.93 6.69
N PHE A 97 1.40 -1.06 6.46
CA PHE A 97 2.33 -1.58 7.46
C PHE A 97 2.31 -0.73 8.74
N LEU A 98 2.40 0.59 8.62
CA LEU A 98 2.36 1.51 9.77
C LEU A 98 1.00 1.46 10.49
N LYS A 99 -0.10 1.40 9.75
CA LYS A 99 -1.46 1.26 10.32
C LYS A 99 -1.57 -0.03 11.13
N GLU A 100 -1.12 -1.15 10.58
CA GLU A 100 -1.15 -2.43 11.27
C GLU A 100 -0.25 -2.44 12.49
N HIS A 101 0.95 -1.90 12.38
CA HIS A 101 1.87 -1.73 13.51
C HIS A 101 1.23 -0.91 14.64
N HIS A 102 0.62 0.24 14.31
CA HIS A 102 -0.10 1.06 15.29
C HIS A 102 -1.31 0.34 15.89
N ARG A 103 -2.06 -0.42 15.09
CA ARG A 103 -3.20 -1.22 15.56
C ARG A 103 -2.75 -2.25 16.58
N VAL A 104 -1.69 -3.00 16.29
CA VAL A 104 -1.12 -4.01 17.19
C VAL A 104 -0.57 -3.37 18.47
N LEU A 105 0.20 -2.29 18.34
CA LEU A 105 0.74 -1.56 19.49
C LEU A 105 -0.38 -1.05 20.41
N ASN A 106 -1.38 -0.39 19.83
CA ASN A 106 -2.52 0.13 20.59
C ASN A 106 -3.30 -0.98 21.28
N SER A 107 -3.50 -2.12 20.62
CA SER A 107 -4.16 -3.31 21.19
C SER A 107 -3.38 -3.85 22.40
N ARG A 108 -2.05 -3.99 22.28
CA ARG A 108 -1.18 -4.45 23.37
C ARG A 108 -1.13 -3.48 24.54
N LEU A 109 -1.27 -2.18 24.29
CA LEU A 109 -1.25 -1.15 25.33
C LEU A 109 -2.63 -0.90 25.97
N GLN A 110 -3.72 -1.43 25.42
CA GLN A 110 -5.07 -1.23 25.98
C GLN A 110 -5.18 -1.61 27.47
N PRO A 111 -4.62 -2.73 27.95
CA PRO A 111 -4.68 -3.06 29.38
C PRO A 111 -4.01 -2.01 30.26
N VAL A 112 -2.85 -1.49 29.84
CA VAL A 112 -2.12 -0.44 30.57
C VAL A 112 -2.93 0.87 30.57
N VAL A 113 -3.58 1.20 29.44
CA VAL A 113 -4.48 2.36 29.37
C VAL A 113 -5.61 2.22 30.38
N ARG A 114 -6.30 1.07 30.41
CA ARG A 114 -7.39 0.80 31.37
C ARG A 114 -6.92 0.89 32.81
N ASP A 115 -5.78 0.28 33.11
CA ASP A 115 -5.15 0.34 34.43
C ASP A 115 -4.86 1.76 34.89
N ILE A 116 -4.53 2.66 33.97
CA ILE A 116 -4.29 4.09 34.24
C ILE A 116 -5.62 4.84 34.38
N THR A 117 -6.57 4.65 33.45
CA THR A 117 -7.83 5.41 33.42
C THR A 117 -8.78 5.02 34.55
N ASP A 118 -8.74 3.77 34.98
CA ASP A 118 -9.64 3.23 36.01
C ASP A 118 -9.04 3.38 37.42
N ALA A 119 -7.79 3.86 37.53
CA ALA A 119 -7.11 4.02 38.80
C ALA A 119 -7.82 5.04 39.72
N ARG A 120 -8.07 4.62 40.97
CA ARG A 120 -8.64 5.46 42.03
C ARG A 120 -7.64 5.67 43.16
N ALA A 121 -6.45 6.16 42.82
CA ALA A 121 -5.37 6.41 43.78
C ALA A 121 -5.76 7.54 44.75
N ARG A 122 -5.61 7.29 46.06
CA ARG A 122 -5.88 8.23 47.16
C ARG A 122 -4.66 8.40 48.06
N GLY A 123 -3.81 7.37 48.18
CA GLY A 123 -2.58 7.40 48.95
C GLY A 123 -1.35 7.81 48.13
N ARG A 124 -0.29 8.27 48.82
CA ARG A 124 0.99 8.60 48.17
C ARG A 124 1.56 7.43 47.39
N ASP A 125 1.59 6.24 47.99
CA ASP A 125 2.15 5.04 47.35
C ASP A 125 1.34 4.63 46.10
N GLU A 126 0.01 4.80 46.15
CA GLU A 126 -0.87 4.52 45.02
C GLU A 126 -0.66 5.53 43.88
N LEU A 127 -0.43 6.80 44.20
CA LEU A 127 -0.10 7.85 43.23
C LEU A 127 1.28 7.60 42.60
N GLU A 128 2.27 7.16 43.38
CA GLU A 128 3.59 6.79 42.86
C GLU A 128 3.51 5.56 41.93
N ALA A 129 2.70 4.56 42.27
CA ALA A 129 2.45 3.41 41.41
C ALA A 129 1.75 3.80 40.09
N LEU A 130 0.74 4.67 40.15
CA LEU A 130 0.06 5.20 38.97
C LEU A 130 1.02 6.00 38.08
N TYR A 131 1.86 6.84 38.67
CA TYR A 131 2.89 7.59 37.95
C TYR A 131 3.83 6.65 37.18
N ARG A 132 4.30 5.57 37.82
CA ARG A 132 5.14 4.56 37.14
C ARG A 132 4.42 3.93 35.95
N LYS A 133 3.14 3.57 36.09
CA LYS A 133 2.34 3.03 34.97
C LYS A 133 2.22 4.01 33.81
N ILE A 134 1.99 5.30 34.09
CA ILE A 134 1.93 6.36 33.07
C ILE A 134 3.27 6.48 32.33
N VAL A 135 4.38 6.53 33.06
CA VAL A 135 5.72 6.61 32.45
C VAL A 135 6.00 5.38 31.59
N SER A 136 5.69 4.17 32.09
CA SER A 136 5.82 2.94 31.30
C SER A 136 4.99 2.99 30.02
N TYR A 137 3.75 3.47 30.08
CA TYR A 137 2.91 3.64 28.91
C TYR A 137 3.51 4.60 27.89
N VAL A 138 4.00 5.77 28.33
CA VAL A 138 4.63 6.77 27.47
C VAL A 138 5.86 6.18 26.77
N LEU A 139 6.74 5.51 27.51
CA LEU A 139 7.94 4.86 26.95
C LEU A 139 7.59 3.82 25.88
N LEU A 140 6.65 2.93 26.18
CA LEU A 140 6.23 1.87 25.26
C LEU A 140 5.50 2.42 24.04
N ARG A 141 4.69 3.47 24.20
CA ARG A 141 3.95 4.08 23.08
C ARG A 141 4.86 4.87 22.15
N SER A 142 5.85 5.57 22.71
CA SER A 142 6.82 6.35 21.96
C SER A 142 7.96 5.51 21.38
N GLY A 143 8.12 4.26 21.82
CA GLY A 143 9.20 3.39 21.39
C GLY A 143 10.59 3.84 21.87
N LEU A 144 10.65 4.64 22.94
CA LEU A 144 11.88 5.26 23.45
C LEU A 144 12.75 4.31 24.28
N GLY A 145 12.26 3.11 24.57
CA GLY A 145 13.04 2.06 25.23
C GLY A 145 12.22 1.28 26.25
N SER A 146 12.93 0.47 27.04
CA SER A 146 12.32 -0.41 28.03
C SER A 146 11.96 0.35 29.32
N PRO A 147 10.73 0.24 29.84
CA PRO A 147 10.38 0.77 31.16
C PRO A 147 11.14 0.11 32.32
N SER A 148 11.81 -1.02 32.08
CA SER A 148 12.66 -1.68 33.08
C SER A 148 14.08 -1.09 33.14
N ASP A 149 14.46 -0.27 32.18
CA ASP A 149 15.75 0.43 32.17
C ASP A 149 15.61 1.78 32.87
N ILE A 150 16.30 1.92 34.00
CA ILE A 150 16.23 3.15 34.81
C ILE A 150 16.85 4.36 34.10
N GLY A 151 17.81 4.16 33.19
CA GLY A 151 18.41 5.22 32.40
C GLY A 151 17.38 5.82 31.43
N VAL A 152 16.66 4.95 30.72
CA VAL A 152 15.57 5.34 29.81
C VAL A 152 14.44 6.03 30.57
N VAL A 153 14.07 5.52 31.74
CA VAL A 153 13.03 6.13 32.60
C VAL A 153 13.45 7.53 33.07
N ARG A 154 14.70 7.71 33.47
CA ARG A 154 15.26 9.00 33.89
C ARG A 154 15.25 10.03 32.78
N GLU A 155 15.75 9.65 31.60
CA GLU A 155 15.73 10.50 30.42
C GLU A 155 14.30 10.93 30.04
N ALA A 156 13.37 9.98 29.97
CA ALA A 156 11.97 10.27 29.62
C ALA A 156 11.23 11.09 30.68
N THR A 157 11.70 11.09 31.93
CA THR A 157 11.10 11.88 33.03
C THR A 157 11.86 13.16 33.34
N GLY A 158 12.97 13.43 32.63
CA GLY A 158 13.82 14.61 32.85
C GLY A 158 14.47 14.65 34.24
N LYS A 159 14.76 13.49 34.83
CA LYS A 159 15.31 13.32 36.19
C LYS A 159 16.68 12.66 36.22
#